data_AF-A0AB38X040-F1
#
_entry.id   AF-A0AB38X040-F1
#
_cell.length_a   1.000
_cell.length_b   1.000
_cell.length_c   1.000
_cell.angle_alpha   90.00
_cell.angle_beta   90.00
_cell.angle_gamma   90.00
#
_symmetry.space_group_name_H-M   'P 1'
#
loop_
_entity.id
_entity.type
_entity.pdbx_description
1 polymer ?
#
loop_
_entity_poly.entity_id
_entity_poly.type
_entity_poly.pdbx_seq_one_letter_code
_entity_poly.pdbx_strand_id
1 'polypeptide(L)'
;MPLVTDFETILPKNRLSFTAAGPVLVVSFDNAVAAQRRAPNRRAWGHGFFLQEGHSVLGVMADDTDWFRCPALHASLLALRDQGFFQNFAQVVMTGTSMGGFGAAAFSSLAPGCRVISYTPQSTLHADLVPWETNHGKGRRQRWDGLFNDAAVESRQAAEVYLFYDPFHSEDRRHAARFTGENVRHLRSPLLGHGLPEAFDAMGLLKEVFRKASTGTLDNAWFYSEMRARKTLPKYHKEMLQALARHRHLKTGAAVARRAFETFADPFFAEREALFTAATGNILQAMNQVDRLARAQRLRNRARAETPERD
;
A
#
# COMPACT_ATOMS: atom_id res chain seq x y z
N MET A 1 -3.33 23.74 -25.86
CA MET A 1 -3.64 23.95 -24.43
C MET A 1 -2.47 24.68 -23.81
N PRO A 2 -2.67 25.76 -23.03
CA PRO A 2 -1.56 26.32 -22.28
C PRO A 2 -1.14 25.25 -21.26
N LEU A 3 0.05 24.69 -21.46
CA LEU A 3 0.67 23.80 -20.49
C LEU A 3 0.85 24.62 -19.21
N VAL A 4 0.14 24.24 -18.15
CA VAL A 4 0.42 24.77 -16.82
C VAL A 4 1.92 24.61 -16.58
N THR A 5 2.60 25.67 -16.14
CA THR A 5 4.05 25.62 -15.93
C THR A 5 4.37 24.79 -14.69
N ASP A 6 5.48 24.08 -14.72
CA ASP A 6 6.05 23.41 -13.55
C ASP A 6 6.15 24.36 -12.35
N PHE A 7 5.87 23.86 -11.16
CA PHE A 7 6.00 24.63 -9.92
C PHE A 7 6.37 23.73 -8.75
N GLU A 8 6.95 24.34 -7.71
CA GLU A 8 7.17 23.73 -6.42
C GLU A 8 6.69 24.69 -5.33
N THR A 9 6.04 24.15 -4.31
CA THR A 9 5.58 24.91 -3.15
C THR A 9 5.99 24.17 -1.89
N ILE A 10 6.85 24.80 -1.11
CA ILE A 10 7.26 24.31 0.21
C ILE A 10 6.29 24.85 1.25
N LEU A 11 5.66 23.95 1.98
CA LEU A 11 4.73 24.24 3.07
C LEU A 11 5.34 23.78 4.40
N PRO A 12 4.79 24.19 5.56
CA PRO A 12 5.39 23.85 6.86
C PRO A 12 5.57 22.35 7.14
N LYS A 13 4.72 21.49 6.58
CA LYS A 13 4.75 20.02 6.78
C LYS A 13 4.64 19.22 5.49
N ASN A 14 4.60 19.89 4.36
CA ASN A 14 4.31 19.27 3.08
C ASN A 14 5.08 19.97 1.97
N ARG A 15 5.24 19.27 0.86
CA ARG A 15 5.72 19.84 -0.39
C ARG A 15 4.78 19.46 -1.51
N LEU A 16 4.42 20.45 -2.31
CA LEU A 16 3.76 20.26 -3.59
C LEU A 16 4.80 20.41 -4.70
N SER A 17 4.86 19.47 -5.63
CA SER A 17 5.70 19.57 -6.81
C SER A 17 4.93 19.15 -8.04
N PHE A 18 4.75 20.06 -8.99
CA PHE A 18 4.06 19.80 -10.24
C PHE A 18 5.06 19.71 -11.40
N THR A 19 4.87 18.71 -12.26
CA THR A 19 5.60 18.54 -13.52
C THR A 19 4.60 18.29 -14.64
N ALA A 20 4.60 19.17 -15.65
CA ALA A 20 3.75 19.06 -16.82
C ALA A 20 4.32 18.04 -17.82
N ALA A 21 3.46 17.21 -18.41
CA ALA A 21 3.83 16.29 -19.48
C ALA A 21 2.70 16.04 -20.49
N GLY A 22 1.51 15.69 -20.00
CA GLY A 22 0.38 15.35 -20.87
C GLY A 22 -0.99 15.61 -20.25
N PRO A 23 -2.07 15.18 -20.94
CA PRO A 23 -3.45 15.58 -20.62
C PRO A 23 -4.04 14.87 -19.39
N VAL A 24 -3.38 13.82 -18.89
CA VAL A 24 -3.75 13.14 -17.64
C VAL A 24 -2.90 13.70 -16.51
N LEU A 25 -3.53 14.12 -15.42
CA LEU A 25 -2.86 14.49 -14.18
C LEU A 25 -2.91 13.33 -13.20
N VAL A 26 -1.74 12.92 -12.69
CA VAL A 26 -1.62 12.02 -11.55
C VAL A 26 -1.26 12.83 -10.32
N VAL A 27 -2.16 12.87 -9.34
CA VAL A 27 -1.90 13.45 -8.02
C VAL A 27 -1.41 12.32 -7.10
N SER A 28 -0.12 12.30 -6.81
CA SER A 28 0.52 11.25 -6.01
C SER A 28 0.71 11.71 -4.57
N PHE A 29 -0.07 11.12 -3.66
CA PHE A 29 0.02 11.36 -2.22
C PHE A 29 1.04 10.42 -1.61
N ASP A 30 2.08 11.00 -1.03
CA ASP A 30 3.27 10.28 -0.63
C ASP A 30 3.61 10.56 0.83
N ASN A 31 3.58 9.51 1.64
CA ASN A 31 4.05 9.52 3.01
C ASN A 31 5.56 9.23 3.02
N ALA A 32 6.38 10.27 3.07
CA ALA A 32 7.81 10.06 2.96
C ALA A 32 8.35 9.12 4.04
N VAL A 33 9.15 8.12 3.64
CA VAL A 33 9.90 7.27 4.57
C VAL A 33 10.80 8.18 5.41
N ALA A 34 10.84 7.96 6.74
CA ALA A 34 11.50 8.86 7.70
C ALA A 34 12.93 9.28 7.28
N ALA A 35 13.69 8.38 6.65
CA ALA A 35 15.05 8.61 6.19
C ALA A 35 15.19 9.54 4.97
N GLN A 36 14.13 9.72 4.18
CA GLN A 36 14.18 10.44 2.90
C GLN A 36 13.31 11.69 2.86
N ARG A 37 12.55 12.00 3.93
CA ARG A 37 11.54 13.07 3.93
C ARG A 37 12.03 14.42 3.42
N ARG A 38 13.27 14.78 3.77
CA ARG A 38 13.85 16.10 3.47
C ARG A 38 14.92 16.06 2.37
N ALA A 39 15.05 14.94 1.65
CA ALA A 39 16.02 14.88 0.56
C ALA A 39 15.60 15.86 -0.55
N PRO A 40 16.44 16.86 -0.93
CA PRO A 40 16.03 17.93 -1.84
C PRO A 40 15.47 17.41 -3.17
N ASN A 41 16.13 16.40 -3.73
CA ASN A 41 15.79 15.82 -5.03
C ASN A 41 14.75 14.69 -4.96
N ARG A 42 14.17 14.42 -3.78
CA ARG A 42 13.12 13.40 -3.66
C ARG A 42 11.90 13.82 -4.46
N ARG A 43 11.39 12.91 -5.29
CA ARG A 43 10.10 13.05 -5.97
C ARG A 43 9.04 12.22 -5.27
N ALA A 44 7.78 12.54 -5.52
CA ALA A 44 6.67 11.75 -5.02
C ALA A 44 6.72 10.32 -5.56
N TRP A 45 6.18 9.37 -4.81
CA TRP A 45 6.05 7.97 -5.23
C TRP A 45 5.46 7.85 -6.65
N GLY A 46 6.07 7.02 -7.48
CA GLY A 46 5.65 6.79 -8.87
C GLY A 46 5.98 7.90 -9.87
N HIS A 47 6.55 9.05 -9.46
CA HIS A 47 6.77 10.21 -10.33
C HIS A 47 7.44 9.87 -11.67
N GLY A 48 8.58 9.17 -11.64
CA GLY A 48 9.30 8.78 -12.86
C GLY A 48 8.49 7.85 -13.77
N PHE A 49 7.73 6.92 -13.20
CA PHE A 49 6.86 6.03 -13.95
C PHE A 49 5.70 6.80 -14.61
N PHE A 50 5.03 7.70 -13.87
CA PHE A 50 3.91 8.48 -14.43
C PHE A 50 4.37 9.40 -15.56
N LEU A 51 5.55 10.01 -15.46
CA LEU A 51 6.13 10.79 -16.56
C LEU A 51 6.47 9.91 -17.77
N GLN A 52 6.98 8.70 -17.57
CA GLN A 52 7.22 7.73 -18.66
C GLN A 52 5.92 7.32 -19.38
N GLU A 53 4.79 7.27 -18.66
CA GLU A 53 3.45 7.06 -19.24
C GLU A 53 2.87 8.34 -19.87
N GLY A 54 3.62 9.44 -19.91
CA GLY A 54 3.19 10.72 -20.49
C GLY A 54 2.16 11.47 -19.64
N HIS A 55 2.07 11.19 -18.35
CA HIS A 55 1.15 11.87 -17.44
C HIS A 55 1.82 13.05 -16.76
N SER A 56 1.11 14.17 -16.64
CA SER A 56 1.50 15.25 -15.74
C SER A 56 1.38 14.78 -14.29
N VAL A 57 2.24 15.26 -13.39
CA VAL A 57 2.30 14.77 -12.00
C VAL A 57 2.24 15.92 -11.02
N LEU A 58 1.28 15.89 -10.10
CA LEU A 58 1.28 16.71 -8.88
C LEU A 58 1.64 15.80 -7.69
N GLY A 59 2.89 15.89 -7.24
CA GLY A 59 3.34 15.21 -6.03
C GLY A 59 2.91 15.96 -4.78
N VAL A 60 2.18 15.30 -3.88
CA VAL A 60 1.82 15.79 -2.55
C VAL A 60 2.59 15.00 -1.51
N MET A 61 3.75 15.53 -1.11
CA MET A 61 4.65 14.85 -0.18
C MET A 61 4.42 15.35 1.23
N ALA A 62 4.28 14.42 2.18
CA ALA A 62 4.21 14.73 3.60
C ALA A 62 5.57 14.57 4.28
N ASP A 63 6.00 15.60 5.00
CA ASP A 63 7.19 15.55 5.87
C ASP A 63 6.88 14.91 7.23
N ASP A 64 5.60 14.68 7.49
CA ASP A 64 5.10 14.21 8.76
C ASP A 64 4.00 13.15 8.62
N THR A 65 3.76 12.39 9.69
CA THR A 65 2.64 11.45 9.79
C THR A 65 1.43 12.13 10.43
N ASP A 66 1.04 13.25 9.85
CA ASP A 66 -0.10 14.06 10.28
C ASP A 66 -1.35 13.81 9.43
N TRP A 67 -1.35 12.80 8.55
CA TRP A 67 -2.48 12.48 7.67
C TRP A 67 -2.94 13.68 6.83
N PHE A 68 -1.99 14.49 6.33
CA PHE A 68 -2.30 15.62 5.47
C PHE A 68 -3.27 16.62 6.12
N ARG A 69 -3.24 16.73 7.46
CA ARG A 69 -4.11 17.63 8.24
C ARG A 69 -3.52 19.04 8.41
N CYS A 70 -2.40 19.34 7.75
CA CYS A 70 -1.81 20.69 7.76
C CYS A 70 -2.75 21.72 7.09
N PRO A 71 -3.17 22.80 7.77
CA PRO A 71 -4.05 23.81 7.18
C PRO A 71 -3.45 24.51 5.94
N ALA A 72 -2.13 24.71 5.92
CA ALA A 72 -1.44 25.30 4.77
C ALA A 72 -1.55 24.42 3.52
N LEU A 73 -1.51 23.08 3.68
CA LEU A 73 -1.74 22.15 2.58
C LEU A 73 -3.17 22.27 2.05
N HIS A 74 -4.16 22.32 2.94
CA HIS A 74 -5.57 22.46 2.55
C HIS A 74 -5.78 23.76 1.78
N ALA A 75 -5.25 24.88 2.28
CA ALA A 75 -5.34 26.18 1.62
C ALA A 75 -4.68 26.18 0.23
N SER A 76 -3.48 25.59 0.09
CA SER A 76 -2.80 25.51 -1.21
C SER A 76 -3.55 24.64 -2.22
N LEU A 77 -4.07 23.48 -1.80
CA LEU A 77 -4.81 22.60 -2.69
C LEU A 77 -6.19 23.18 -3.08
N LEU A 78 -6.87 23.86 -2.16
CA LEU A 78 -8.09 24.61 -2.43
C LEU A 78 -7.82 25.77 -3.40
N ALA A 79 -6.73 26.51 -3.22
CA ALA A 79 -6.34 27.57 -4.15
C ALA A 79 -6.10 27.04 -5.58
N LEU A 80 -5.44 25.88 -5.72
CA LEU A 80 -5.29 25.23 -7.03
C LEU A 80 -6.64 24.89 -7.66
N ARG A 81 -7.58 24.31 -6.87
CA ARG A 81 -8.94 24.03 -7.34
C ARG A 81 -9.65 25.31 -7.79
N ASP A 82 -9.62 26.34 -6.96
CA ASP A 82 -10.35 27.60 -7.19
C ASP A 82 -9.79 28.37 -8.40
N GLN A 83 -8.51 28.17 -8.72
CA GLN A 83 -7.86 28.70 -9.93
C GLN A 83 -8.11 27.87 -11.18
N GLY A 84 -8.88 26.79 -11.10
CA GLY A 84 -9.19 25.94 -12.25
C GLY A 84 -8.08 24.94 -12.62
N PHE A 85 -7.09 24.70 -11.74
CA PHE A 85 -5.93 23.86 -12.06
C PHE A 85 -6.33 22.46 -12.56
N PHE A 86 -7.20 21.77 -11.82
CA PHE A 86 -7.60 20.39 -12.14
C PHE A 86 -8.43 20.29 -13.43
N GLN A 87 -9.14 21.35 -13.80
CA GLN A 87 -9.97 21.44 -14.99
C GLN A 87 -9.17 21.56 -16.29
N ASN A 88 -7.86 21.84 -16.21
CA ASN A 88 -6.97 21.88 -17.38
C ASN A 88 -6.60 20.48 -17.90
N PHE A 89 -6.96 19.42 -17.19
CA PHE A 89 -6.62 18.04 -17.54
C PHE A 89 -7.85 17.29 -18.04
N ALA A 90 -7.68 16.49 -19.08
CA ALA A 90 -8.73 15.61 -19.59
C ALA A 90 -9.14 14.55 -18.56
N GLN A 91 -8.22 14.19 -17.66
CA GLN A 91 -8.48 13.27 -16.59
C GLN A 91 -7.55 13.54 -15.39
N VAL A 92 -8.10 13.41 -14.17
CA VAL A 92 -7.34 13.41 -12.93
C VAL A 92 -7.37 12.01 -12.30
N VAL A 93 -6.22 11.54 -11.82
CA VAL A 93 -6.04 10.30 -11.08
C VAL A 93 -5.39 10.62 -9.74
N MET A 94 -6.08 10.32 -8.64
CA MET A 94 -5.54 10.44 -7.29
C MET A 94 -4.98 9.08 -6.86
N THR A 95 -3.74 9.02 -6.39
CA THR A 95 -3.10 7.74 -6.02
C THR A 95 -2.25 7.84 -4.76
N GLY A 96 -2.18 6.74 -4.00
CA GLY A 96 -1.33 6.62 -2.82
C GLY A 96 -1.56 5.34 -2.03
N THR A 97 -0.70 5.10 -1.04
CA THR A 97 -0.75 3.92 -0.17
C THR A 97 -0.80 4.31 1.31
N SER A 98 -1.53 3.56 2.13
CA SER A 98 -1.66 3.81 3.58
C SER A 98 -2.16 5.25 3.86
N MET A 99 -1.36 6.07 4.55
CA MET A 99 -1.63 7.51 4.71
C MET A 99 -1.77 8.23 3.36
N GLY A 100 -0.95 7.90 2.37
CA GLY A 100 -1.10 8.41 1.00
C GLY A 100 -2.40 7.94 0.34
N GLY A 101 -2.86 6.73 0.64
CA GLY A 101 -4.14 6.20 0.18
C GLY A 101 -5.33 6.96 0.80
N PHE A 102 -5.21 7.34 2.08
CA PHE A 102 -6.12 8.29 2.71
C PHE A 102 -6.11 9.62 1.95
N GLY A 103 -4.94 10.21 1.68
CA GLY A 103 -4.81 11.47 0.96
C GLY A 103 -5.49 11.42 -0.42
N ALA A 104 -5.20 10.39 -1.21
CA ALA A 104 -5.79 10.20 -2.54
C ALA A 104 -7.33 10.19 -2.51
N ALA A 105 -7.92 9.51 -1.53
CA ALA A 105 -9.38 9.41 -1.42
C ALA A 105 -10.00 10.66 -0.74
N ALA A 106 -9.38 11.20 0.30
CA ALA A 106 -9.87 12.36 1.04
C ALA A 106 -9.86 13.65 0.21
N PHE A 107 -8.86 13.85 -0.64
CA PHE A 107 -8.74 15.06 -1.46
C PHE A 107 -9.32 14.90 -2.88
N SER A 108 -9.95 13.76 -3.16
CA SER A 108 -10.56 13.49 -4.48
C SER A 108 -11.67 14.47 -4.86
N SER A 109 -12.37 15.05 -3.87
CA SER A 109 -13.40 16.08 -4.08
C SER A 109 -12.86 17.41 -4.60
N LEU A 110 -11.54 17.62 -4.62
CA LEU A 110 -10.92 18.75 -5.32
C LEU A 110 -11.04 18.64 -6.84
N ALA A 111 -11.17 17.42 -7.37
CA ALA A 111 -11.35 17.15 -8.79
C ALA A 111 -12.52 16.16 -8.97
N PRO A 112 -13.78 16.62 -8.86
CA PRO A 112 -14.94 15.76 -9.06
C PRO A 112 -14.87 15.03 -10.40
N GLY A 113 -15.23 13.74 -10.42
CA GLY A 113 -15.09 12.88 -11.58
C GLY A 113 -13.69 12.28 -11.78
N CYS A 114 -12.73 12.57 -10.89
CA CYS A 114 -11.42 11.88 -10.92
C CYS A 114 -11.56 10.37 -10.68
N ARG A 115 -10.48 9.63 -10.97
CA ARG A 115 -10.33 8.24 -10.51
C ARG A 115 -9.42 8.18 -9.30
N VAL A 116 -9.77 7.37 -8.31
CA VAL A 116 -8.95 7.14 -7.11
C VAL A 116 -8.36 5.73 -7.18
N ILE A 117 -7.05 5.61 -6.98
CA ILE A 117 -6.32 4.34 -6.89
C ILE A 117 -5.68 4.30 -5.50
N SER A 118 -6.33 3.62 -4.55
CA SER A 118 -5.95 3.68 -3.13
C SER A 118 -5.57 2.30 -2.60
N TYR A 119 -4.35 2.19 -2.08
CA TYR A 119 -3.83 0.97 -1.47
C TYR A 119 -3.88 1.08 0.05
N THR A 120 -4.52 0.11 0.71
CA THR A 120 -4.62 -0.05 2.17
C THR A 120 -4.89 1.25 2.95
N PRO A 121 -5.85 2.10 2.51
CA PRO A 121 -6.04 3.38 3.16
C PRO A 121 -6.67 3.23 4.53
N GLN A 122 -6.27 4.11 5.45
CA GLN A 122 -7.20 4.51 6.50
C GLN A 122 -8.28 5.40 5.86
N SER A 123 -9.56 5.19 6.21
CA SER A 123 -10.64 6.06 5.75
C SER A 123 -10.65 7.40 6.48
N THR A 124 -10.30 7.39 7.77
CA THR A 124 -10.22 8.54 8.68
C THR A 124 -9.50 8.08 9.95
N LEU A 125 -8.91 8.99 10.73
CA LEU A 125 -8.48 8.70 12.11
C LEU A 125 -9.31 9.45 13.15
N HIS A 126 -10.47 9.99 12.76
CA HIS A 126 -11.40 10.62 13.68
C HIS A 126 -11.93 9.60 14.69
N ALA A 127 -11.66 9.83 15.98
CA ALA A 127 -11.90 8.86 17.05
C ALA A 127 -13.36 8.40 17.16
N ASP A 128 -14.32 9.30 16.90
CA ASP A 128 -15.75 8.99 16.99
C ASP A 128 -16.21 8.06 15.84
N LEU A 129 -15.57 8.17 14.67
CA LEU A 129 -15.91 7.37 13.49
C LEU A 129 -15.18 6.02 13.48
N VAL A 130 -13.96 5.98 14.01
CA VAL A 130 -13.11 4.78 14.08
C VAL A 130 -12.54 4.59 15.50
N PRO A 131 -13.39 4.33 16.51
CA PRO A 131 -12.93 4.15 17.89
C PRO A 131 -12.01 2.91 18.05
N TRP A 132 -12.11 1.97 17.11
CA TRP A 132 -11.31 0.75 17.07
C TRP A 132 -9.91 0.93 16.45
N GLU A 133 -9.62 2.06 15.79
CA GLU A 133 -8.32 2.31 15.17
C GLU A 133 -7.35 2.90 16.20
N THR A 134 -6.63 2.08 16.95
CA THR A 134 -5.75 2.59 18.01
C THR A 134 -4.33 2.93 17.54
N ASN A 135 -4.00 2.66 16.26
CA ASN A 135 -2.68 2.93 15.71
C ASN A 135 -2.53 4.43 15.34
N HIS A 136 -1.38 4.80 14.78
CA HIS A 136 -1.17 6.12 14.18
C HIS A 136 -1.37 7.31 15.15
N GLY A 137 -0.87 7.20 16.38
CA GLY A 137 -1.11 8.18 17.44
C GLY A 137 -0.86 9.65 17.08
N LYS A 138 0.10 9.95 16.19
CA LYS A 138 0.32 11.32 15.70
C LYS A 138 -0.81 11.84 14.82
N GLY A 139 -1.30 11.02 13.89
CA GLY A 139 -2.45 11.32 13.04
C GLY A 139 -3.75 11.44 13.85
N ARG A 140 -3.96 10.56 14.83
CA ARG A 140 -5.11 10.61 15.74
C ARG A 140 -5.17 11.88 16.59
N ARG A 141 -4.02 12.47 16.92
CA ARG A 141 -3.93 13.76 17.67
C ARG A 141 -4.17 14.99 16.79
N GLN A 142 -4.28 14.84 15.47
CA GLN A 142 -4.61 15.97 14.62
C GLN A 142 -6.07 16.38 14.77
N ARG A 143 -6.40 17.56 14.26
CA ARG A 143 -7.76 18.06 14.15
C ARG A 143 -8.48 17.39 12.99
N TRP A 144 -9.59 16.72 13.30
CA TRP A 144 -10.43 15.98 12.36
C TRP A 144 -11.78 16.66 12.08
N ASP A 145 -11.94 17.91 12.53
CA ASP A 145 -12.99 18.81 12.09
C ASP A 145 -12.71 19.39 10.69
N GLY A 146 -13.78 19.82 10.00
CA GLY A 146 -13.70 20.46 8.69
C GLY A 146 -13.50 19.52 7.50
N LEU A 147 -12.92 20.05 6.43
CA LEU A 147 -12.79 19.39 5.13
C LEU A 147 -11.81 18.20 5.16
N PHE A 148 -11.99 17.28 4.21
CA PHE A 148 -11.06 16.18 3.92
C PHE A 148 -10.81 15.25 5.12
N ASN A 149 -11.75 15.17 6.06
CA ASN A 149 -11.61 14.42 7.31
C ASN A 149 -12.08 12.96 7.19
N ASP A 150 -12.85 12.62 6.16
CA ASP A 150 -13.31 11.26 5.90
C ASP A 150 -13.21 10.93 4.42
N ALA A 151 -12.20 10.14 4.07
CA ALA A 151 -11.95 9.68 2.71
C ALA A 151 -13.11 8.87 2.14
N ALA A 152 -13.88 8.15 2.96
CA ALA A 152 -15.03 7.39 2.48
C ALA A 152 -16.21 8.29 2.08
N VAL A 153 -16.28 9.51 2.63
CA VAL A 153 -17.28 10.52 2.26
C VAL A 153 -16.82 11.30 1.03
N GLU A 154 -15.59 11.82 1.07
CA GLU A 154 -15.04 12.67 0.00
C GLU A 154 -14.95 11.93 -1.35
N SER A 155 -14.54 10.65 -1.31
CA SER A 155 -14.38 9.81 -2.50
C SER A 155 -15.68 9.47 -3.24
N ARG A 156 -16.86 9.84 -2.70
CA ARG A 156 -18.13 9.74 -3.43
C ARG A 156 -18.21 10.68 -4.64
N GLN A 157 -17.39 11.73 -4.68
CA GLN A 157 -17.32 12.63 -5.83
C GLN A 157 -16.42 12.11 -6.96
N ALA A 158 -15.66 11.04 -6.74
CA ALA A 158 -14.86 10.40 -7.77
C ALA A 158 -15.77 9.63 -8.74
N ALA A 159 -15.37 9.54 -10.02
CA ALA A 159 -16.05 8.67 -10.97
C ALA A 159 -15.88 7.19 -10.58
N GLU A 160 -14.70 6.82 -10.06
CA GLU A 160 -14.39 5.45 -9.66
C GLU A 160 -13.31 5.42 -8.58
N VAL A 161 -13.46 4.53 -7.61
CA VAL A 161 -12.50 4.30 -6.52
C VAL A 161 -12.04 2.85 -6.55
N TYR A 162 -10.82 2.62 -7.00
CA TYR A 162 -10.15 1.33 -6.91
C TYR A 162 -9.49 1.19 -5.55
N LEU A 163 -10.06 0.33 -4.71
CA LEU A 163 -9.65 0.15 -3.32
C LEU A 163 -9.00 -1.22 -3.13
N PHE A 164 -7.67 -1.23 -2.96
CA PHE A 164 -6.90 -2.45 -2.74
C PHE A 164 -6.63 -2.63 -1.26
N TYR A 165 -6.95 -3.80 -0.70
CA TYR A 165 -6.70 -4.09 0.71
C TYR A 165 -6.62 -5.59 0.98
N ASP A 166 -5.90 -5.99 2.02
CA ASP A 166 -5.91 -7.37 2.49
C ASP A 166 -7.10 -7.61 3.43
N PRO A 167 -8.10 -8.45 3.07
CA PRO A 167 -9.22 -8.75 3.96
C PRO A 167 -8.82 -9.53 5.23
N PHE A 168 -7.62 -10.11 5.30
CA PHE A 168 -7.10 -10.78 6.50
C PHE A 168 -6.33 -9.83 7.43
N HIS A 169 -6.02 -8.61 6.96
CA HIS A 169 -5.51 -7.53 7.82
C HIS A 169 -6.71 -6.80 8.44
N SER A 170 -6.80 -6.82 9.78
CA SER A 170 -8.06 -6.51 10.46
C SER A 170 -8.44 -5.03 10.34
N GLU A 171 -7.45 -4.15 10.44
CA GLU A 171 -7.54 -2.70 10.35
C GLU A 171 -7.84 -2.28 8.91
N ASP A 172 -7.11 -2.82 7.94
CA ASP A 172 -7.32 -2.53 6.51
C ASP A 172 -8.74 -2.92 6.09
N ARG A 173 -9.20 -4.11 6.51
CA ARG A 173 -10.57 -4.56 6.23
C ARG A 173 -11.62 -3.62 6.82
N ARG A 174 -11.44 -3.16 8.07
CA ARG A 174 -12.40 -2.29 8.75
C ARG A 174 -12.43 -0.90 8.13
N HIS A 175 -11.28 -0.35 7.72
CA HIS A 175 -11.24 0.91 6.99
C HIS A 175 -11.85 0.77 5.60
N ALA A 176 -11.50 -0.29 4.86
CA ALA A 176 -12.07 -0.55 3.55
C ALA A 176 -13.59 -0.66 3.61
N ALA A 177 -14.14 -1.36 4.62
CA ALA A 177 -15.58 -1.52 4.80
C ALA A 177 -16.38 -0.21 4.95
N ARG A 178 -15.74 0.92 5.27
CA ARG A 178 -16.39 2.23 5.31
C ARG A 178 -16.66 2.82 3.92
N PHE A 179 -15.89 2.41 2.90
CA PHE A 179 -16.08 2.83 1.51
C PHE A 179 -17.25 2.05 0.89
N THR A 180 -18.43 2.68 0.88
CA THR A 180 -19.72 2.06 0.54
C THR A 180 -20.39 2.65 -0.71
N GLY A 181 -19.75 3.62 -1.37
CA GLY A 181 -20.29 4.23 -2.59
C GLY A 181 -20.39 3.23 -3.74
N GLU A 182 -21.37 3.43 -4.63
CA GLU A 182 -21.54 2.60 -5.84
C GLU A 182 -20.35 2.71 -6.81
N ASN A 183 -19.61 3.81 -6.73
CA ASN A 183 -18.38 4.06 -7.46
C ASN A 183 -17.15 3.30 -6.90
N VAL A 184 -17.29 2.57 -5.79
CA VAL A 184 -16.18 1.87 -5.12
C VAL A 184 -16.04 0.44 -5.60
N ARG A 185 -14.86 0.10 -6.11
CA ARG A 185 -14.43 -1.25 -6.45
C ARG A 185 -13.48 -1.81 -5.39
N HIS A 186 -13.97 -2.77 -4.62
CA HIS A 186 -13.19 -3.49 -3.61
C HIS A 186 -12.33 -4.59 -4.25
N LEU A 187 -11.04 -4.30 -4.43
CA LEU A 187 -10.05 -5.21 -5.01
C LEU A 187 -9.25 -5.92 -3.91
N ARG A 188 -9.89 -6.93 -3.33
CA ARG A 188 -9.34 -7.74 -2.23
C ARG A 188 -8.03 -8.41 -2.63
N SER A 189 -6.99 -8.21 -1.82
CA SER A 189 -5.62 -8.67 -2.04
C SER A 189 -5.18 -9.58 -0.88
N PRO A 190 -5.73 -10.80 -0.76
CA PRO A 190 -5.64 -11.61 0.44
C PRO A 190 -4.24 -12.15 0.70
N LEU A 191 -3.85 -12.10 1.98
CA LEU A 191 -2.58 -12.63 2.51
C LEU A 191 -1.37 -11.93 1.90
N LEU A 192 -1.46 -10.61 1.74
CA LEU A 192 -0.36 -9.75 1.30
C LEU A 192 -0.03 -8.65 2.32
N GLY A 193 -0.78 -8.57 3.43
CA GLY A 193 -0.60 -7.57 4.49
C GLY A 193 -0.77 -6.13 4.00
N HIS A 194 -0.26 -5.18 4.79
CA HIS A 194 -0.48 -3.75 4.57
C HIS A 194 0.32 -3.16 3.38
N GLY A 195 1.56 -3.64 3.16
CA GLY A 195 2.43 -3.18 2.05
C GLY A 195 2.06 -3.84 0.71
N LEU A 196 0.93 -3.41 0.12
CA LEU A 196 0.45 -3.94 -1.15
C LEU A 196 1.24 -3.46 -2.38
N PRO A 197 1.66 -2.19 -2.50
CA PRO A 197 2.44 -1.76 -3.66
C PRO A 197 3.73 -2.57 -3.85
N GLU A 198 4.46 -2.85 -2.77
CA GLU A 198 5.69 -3.66 -2.83
C GLU A 198 5.39 -5.11 -3.22
N ALA A 199 4.28 -5.67 -2.75
CA ALA A 199 3.85 -7.00 -3.15
C ALA A 199 3.44 -7.05 -4.63
N PHE A 200 2.76 -6.01 -5.12
CA PHE A 200 2.35 -5.93 -6.53
C PHE A 200 3.55 -5.74 -7.44
N ASP A 201 4.55 -4.96 -7.02
CA ASP A 201 5.80 -4.78 -7.76
C ASP A 201 6.59 -6.09 -7.83
N ALA A 202 6.70 -6.81 -6.71
CA ALA A 202 7.33 -8.14 -6.67
C ALA A 202 6.62 -9.19 -7.54
N MET A 203 5.34 -8.99 -7.88
CA MET A 203 4.59 -9.82 -8.83
C MET A 203 4.65 -9.29 -10.28
N GLY A 204 5.27 -8.14 -10.52
CA GLY A 204 5.25 -7.47 -11.83
C GLY A 204 3.90 -6.84 -12.19
N LEU A 205 2.99 -6.68 -11.23
CA LEU A 205 1.61 -6.23 -11.45
C LEU A 205 1.39 -4.74 -11.23
N LEU A 206 2.23 -4.07 -10.41
CA LEU A 206 1.96 -2.71 -9.93
C LEU A 206 1.70 -1.70 -11.07
N LYS A 207 2.56 -1.70 -12.09
CA LYS A 207 2.44 -0.78 -13.24
C LYS A 207 1.20 -1.05 -14.07
N GLU A 208 0.90 -2.32 -14.35
CA GLU A 208 -0.24 -2.70 -15.19
C GLU A 208 -1.57 -2.46 -14.47
N VAL A 209 -1.63 -2.72 -13.16
CA VAL A 209 -2.77 -2.36 -12.31
C VAL A 209 -3.03 -0.85 -12.39
N PHE A 210 -1.98 -0.02 -12.29
CA PHE A 210 -2.12 1.42 -12.43
C PHE A 210 -2.67 1.81 -13.81
N ARG A 211 -2.10 1.30 -14.91
CA ARG A 211 -2.55 1.63 -16.27
C ARG A 211 -4.02 1.29 -16.51
N LYS A 212 -4.44 0.10 -16.05
CA LYS A 212 -5.82 -0.32 -16.21
C LYS A 212 -6.77 0.50 -15.33
N ALA A 213 -6.40 0.75 -14.08
CA ALA A 213 -7.22 1.55 -13.18
C ALA A 213 -7.30 3.01 -13.61
N SER A 214 -6.19 3.59 -14.09
CA SER A 214 -6.15 4.98 -14.56
C SER A 214 -7.02 5.16 -15.79
N THR A 215 -7.19 4.16 -16.65
CA THR A 215 -8.05 4.23 -17.84
C THR A 215 -9.48 3.75 -17.60
N GLY A 216 -9.81 3.24 -16.40
CA GLY A 216 -11.12 2.67 -16.10
C GLY A 216 -11.34 1.26 -16.68
N THR A 217 -10.27 0.60 -17.13
CA THR A 217 -10.30 -0.71 -17.80
C THR A 217 -9.89 -1.87 -16.89
N LEU A 218 -9.67 -1.60 -15.59
CA LEU A 218 -9.32 -2.64 -14.63
C LEU A 218 -10.52 -3.54 -14.33
N ASP A 219 -10.48 -4.73 -14.90
CA ASP A 219 -11.48 -5.78 -14.71
C ASP A 219 -11.15 -6.70 -13.52
N ASN A 220 -12.20 -7.15 -12.82
CA ASN A 220 -12.07 -8.03 -11.66
C ASN A 220 -11.53 -9.41 -12.04
N ALA A 221 -11.99 -9.99 -13.16
CA ALA A 221 -11.56 -11.33 -13.57
C ALA A 221 -10.08 -11.33 -13.95
N TRP A 222 -9.63 -10.32 -14.70
CA TRP A 222 -8.21 -10.09 -14.96
C TRP A 222 -7.43 -9.94 -13.66
N PHE A 223 -7.84 -9.02 -12.77
CA PHE A 223 -7.14 -8.74 -11.52
C PHE A 223 -6.97 -10.00 -10.67
N TYR A 224 -8.02 -10.80 -10.50
CA TYR A 224 -7.95 -12.02 -9.69
C TYR A 224 -7.18 -13.16 -10.36
N SER A 225 -7.14 -13.21 -11.70
CA SER A 225 -6.26 -14.13 -12.43
C SER A 225 -4.79 -13.82 -12.13
N GLU A 226 -4.39 -12.55 -12.31
CA GLU A 226 -3.04 -12.08 -12.07
C GLU A 226 -2.64 -12.18 -10.59
N MET A 227 -3.56 -11.88 -9.68
CA MET A 227 -3.33 -11.95 -8.24
C MET A 227 -2.92 -13.35 -7.76
N ARG A 228 -3.14 -14.42 -8.55
CA ARG A 228 -2.64 -15.77 -8.21
C ARG A 228 -1.12 -15.83 -8.14
N ALA A 229 -0.40 -14.92 -8.82
CA ALA A 229 1.06 -14.80 -8.74
C ALA A 229 1.55 -14.65 -7.29
N ARG A 230 0.75 -14.12 -6.36
CA ARG A 230 1.12 -13.98 -4.93
C ARG A 230 1.62 -15.26 -4.28
N LYS A 231 1.20 -16.43 -4.78
CA LYS A 231 1.62 -17.75 -4.29
C LYS A 231 3.12 -18.00 -4.44
N THR A 232 3.81 -17.25 -5.31
CA THR A 232 5.27 -17.33 -5.49
C THR A 232 6.02 -16.45 -4.48
N LEU A 233 5.33 -15.60 -3.71
CA LEU A 233 5.95 -14.72 -2.75
C LEU A 233 6.08 -15.40 -1.37
N PRO A 234 7.26 -15.39 -0.73
CA PRO A 234 7.39 -15.82 0.66
C PRO A 234 6.41 -15.10 1.58
N LYS A 235 6.18 -13.79 1.37
CA LYS A 235 5.23 -12.97 2.14
C LYS A 235 3.85 -13.61 2.24
N TYR A 236 3.33 -14.12 1.12
CA TYR A 236 2.01 -14.76 1.07
C TYR A 236 1.90 -15.96 2.00
N HIS A 237 2.94 -16.80 2.03
CA HIS A 237 3.00 -17.96 2.91
C HIS A 237 3.19 -17.55 4.36
N LYS A 238 3.99 -16.50 4.65
CA LYS A 238 4.15 -15.98 6.02
C LYS A 238 2.81 -15.47 6.57
N GLU A 239 2.07 -14.68 5.80
CA GLU A 239 0.73 -14.20 6.18
C GLU A 239 -0.28 -15.36 6.33
N MET A 240 -0.25 -16.35 5.44
CA MET A 240 -1.06 -17.56 5.56
C MET A 240 -0.80 -18.30 6.87
N LEU A 241 0.48 -18.48 7.23
CA LEU A 241 0.86 -19.14 8.49
C LEU A 241 0.48 -18.32 9.73
N GLN A 242 0.39 -17.00 9.64
CA GLN A 242 -0.18 -16.20 10.73
C GLN A 242 -1.70 -16.43 10.84
N ALA A 243 -2.43 -16.41 9.73
CA ALA A 243 -3.86 -16.67 9.70
C ALA A 243 -4.20 -18.08 10.23
N LEU A 244 -3.49 -19.12 9.78
CA LEU A 244 -3.67 -20.49 10.26
C LEU A 244 -3.41 -20.64 11.76
N ALA A 245 -2.42 -19.92 12.30
CA ALA A 245 -2.13 -19.90 13.73
C ALA A 245 -3.27 -19.25 14.53
N ARG A 246 -3.76 -18.08 14.08
CA ARG A 246 -4.88 -17.36 14.73
C ARG A 246 -6.14 -18.24 14.81
N HIS A 247 -6.40 -19.05 13.79
CA HIS A 247 -7.56 -19.95 13.73
C HIS A 247 -7.28 -21.39 14.22
N ARG A 248 -6.11 -21.64 14.82
CA ARG A 248 -5.69 -22.95 15.35
C ARG A 248 -5.77 -24.11 14.35
N HIS A 249 -5.54 -23.84 13.07
CA HIS A 249 -5.42 -24.87 12.03
C HIS A 249 -4.01 -25.49 12.03
N LEU A 250 -3.65 -26.16 13.12
CA LEU A 250 -2.26 -26.48 13.43
C LEU A 250 -1.63 -27.49 12.46
N LYS A 251 -2.35 -28.58 12.13
CA LYS A 251 -1.86 -29.60 11.19
C LYS A 251 -1.65 -29.02 9.79
N THR A 252 -2.61 -28.23 9.30
CA THR A 252 -2.49 -27.50 8.03
C THR A 252 -1.34 -26.50 8.06
N GLY A 253 -1.18 -25.77 9.17
CA GLY A 253 -0.07 -24.85 9.39
C GLY A 253 1.29 -25.53 9.27
N ALA A 254 1.48 -26.69 9.91
CA ALA A 254 2.70 -27.47 9.79
C ALA A 254 2.97 -27.93 8.34
N ALA A 255 1.95 -28.44 7.64
CA ALA A 255 2.08 -28.88 6.26
C ALA A 255 2.43 -27.73 5.29
N VAL A 256 1.76 -26.58 5.42
CA VAL A 256 2.04 -25.39 4.62
C VAL A 256 3.45 -24.88 4.89
N ALA A 257 3.85 -24.82 6.17
CA ALA A 257 5.17 -24.37 6.58
C ALA A 257 6.29 -25.26 6.00
N ARG A 258 6.12 -26.59 6.05
CA ARG A 258 7.04 -27.53 5.40
C ARG A 258 7.16 -27.26 3.90
N ARG A 259 6.03 -27.16 3.20
CA ARG A 259 6.02 -26.95 1.75
C ARG A 259 6.64 -25.61 1.36
N ALA A 260 6.40 -24.57 2.14
CA ALA A 260 7.02 -23.27 1.94
C ALA A 260 8.54 -23.34 2.17
N PHE A 261 9.01 -24.08 3.19
CA PHE A 261 10.44 -24.29 3.39
C PHE A 261 11.10 -25.02 2.21
N GLU A 262 10.47 -26.08 1.68
CA GLU A 262 10.95 -26.79 0.48
C GLU A 262 11.06 -25.87 -0.75
N THR A 263 10.18 -24.87 -0.85
CA THR A 263 10.12 -23.96 -1.99
C THR A 263 11.12 -22.80 -1.86
N PHE A 264 11.20 -22.19 -0.68
CA PHE A 264 11.92 -20.92 -0.48
C PHE A 264 13.24 -21.08 0.28
N ALA A 265 13.47 -22.22 0.95
CA ALA A 265 14.60 -22.46 1.83
C ALA A 265 14.84 -21.36 2.89
N ASP A 266 13.77 -20.68 3.31
CA ASP A 266 13.78 -19.63 4.34
C ASP A 266 13.57 -20.29 5.72
N PRO A 267 14.54 -20.19 6.66
CA PRO A 267 14.47 -20.79 8.00
C PRO A 267 13.19 -20.47 8.77
N PHE A 268 12.60 -19.29 8.54
CA PHE A 268 11.32 -18.90 9.15
C PHE A 268 10.26 -20.00 8.96
N PHE A 269 10.17 -20.59 7.77
CA PHE A 269 9.13 -21.58 7.49
C PHE A 269 9.34 -22.87 8.26
N ALA A 270 10.58 -23.32 8.41
CA ALA A 270 10.84 -24.54 9.13
C ALA A 270 10.74 -24.36 10.66
N GLU A 271 11.13 -23.19 11.18
CA GLU A 271 10.82 -22.80 12.57
C GLU A 271 9.30 -22.80 12.82
N ARG A 272 8.52 -22.25 11.89
CA ARG A 272 7.05 -22.28 11.98
C ARG A 272 6.49 -23.69 11.89
N GLU A 273 7.04 -24.58 11.07
CA GLU A 273 6.64 -26.00 11.03
C GLU A 273 6.80 -26.65 12.42
N ALA A 274 7.95 -26.45 13.06
CA ALA A 274 8.22 -26.98 14.39
C ALA A 274 7.25 -26.42 15.43
N LEU A 275 7.00 -25.11 15.42
CA LEU A 275 6.03 -24.48 16.32
C LEU A 275 4.60 -25.02 16.15
N PHE A 276 4.14 -25.17 14.90
CA PHE A 276 2.84 -25.77 14.63
C PHE A 276 2.76 -27.22 15.09
N THR A 277 3.82 -28.01 14.86
CA THR A 277 3.90 -29.41 15.27
C THR A 277 3.89 -29.54 16.78
N ALA A 278 4.67 -28.74 17.50
CA ALA A 278 4.68 -28.69 18.96
C ALA A 278 3.29 -28.33 19.51
N ALA A 279 2.60 -27.35 18.90
CA ALA A 279 1.27 -26.93 19.30
C ALA A 279 0.20 -28.03 19.13
N THR A 280 0.44 -29.06 18.31
CA THR A 280 -0.42 -30.26 18.23
C THR A 280 -0.20 -31.26 19.37
N GLY A 281 0.78 -31.03 20.25
CA GLY A 281 1.21 -31.95 21.30
C GLY A 281 2.38 -32.86 20.91
N ASN A 282 2.85 -32.82 19.66
CA ASN A 282 3.95 -33.67 19.19
C ASN A 282 5.32 -32.99 19.38
N ILE A 283 5.75 -32.88 20.64
CA ILE A 283 7.00 -32.19 21.03
C ILE A 283 8.23 -32.89 20.45
N LEU A 284 8.29 -34.23 20.48
CA LEU A 284 9.44 -34.97 19.99
C LEU A 284 9.68 -34.74 18.49
N GLN A 285 8.61 -34.74 17.68
CA GLN A 285 8.73 -34.43 16.25
C GLN A 285 9.19 -32.98 16.03
N ALA A 286 8.69 -32.03 16.81
CA ALA A 286 9.10 -30.64 16.73
C ALA A 286 10.60 -30.45 17.04
N MET A 287 11.11 -31.10 18.08
CA MET A 287 12.55 -31.08 18.41
C MET A 287 13.40 -31.63 17.26
N ASN A 288 12.99 -32.77 16.68
CA ASN A 288 13.66 -33.36 15.53
C ASN A 288 13.70 -32.43 14.31
N GLN A 289 12.63 -31.64 14.09
CA GLN A 289 12.58 -30.64 13.01
C GLN A 289 13.58 -29.50 13.25
N VAL A 290 13.66 -28.98 14.49
CA VAL A 290 14.62 -27.92 14.85
C VAL A 290 16.07 -28.40 14.71
N ASP A 291 16.37 -29.61 15.15
CA ASP A 291 17.72 -30.19 15.04
C ASP A 291 18.17 -30.35 13.58
N ARG A 292 17.25 -30.77 12.69
CA ARG A 292 17.52 -30.86 11.25
C ARG A 292 17.89 -29.48 10.68
N LEU A 293 17.20 -28.42 11.07
CA LEU A 293 17.51 -27.06 10.63
C LEU A 293 18.88 -26.59 11.09
N ALA A 294 19.18 -26.79 12.38
CA ALA A 294 20.48 -26.41 12.95
C ALA A 294 21.64 -27.16 12.28
N ARG A 295 21.44 -28.42 11.86
CA ARG A 295 22.43 -29.18 11.09
C ARG A 295 22.59 -28.65 9.67
N ALA A 296 21.48 -28.39 8.96
CA ALA A 296 21.51 -27.85 7.60
C ALA A 296 22.19 -26.47 7.54
N GLN A 297 21.90 -25.59 8.51
CA GLN A 297 22.52 -24.26 8.59
C GLN A 297 24.05 -24.35 8.82
N ARG A 298 24.49 -25.26 9.70
CA ARG A 298 25.92 -25.51 9.96
C ARG A 298 26.66 -26.00 8.71
N LEU A 299 26.06 -26.94 7.96
CA LEU A 299 26.64 -27.43 6.70
C LEU A 299 26.74 -26.32 5.65
N ARG A 300 25.71 -25.48 5.52
CA ARG A 300 25.70 -24.35 4.58
C ARG A 300 26.76 -23.31 4.91
N ASN A 301 26.95 -23.00 6.20
CA ASN A 301 27.98 -22.07 6.65
C ASN A 301 29.40 -22.62 6.39
N ARG A 302 29.63 -23.92 6.60
CA ARG A 302 30.90 -24.56 6.26
C ARG A 302 31.18 -24.52 4.75
N ALA A 303 30.21 -24.89 3.92
CA ALA A 303 30.36 -24.84 2.47
C ALA A 303 30.64 -23.41 1.94
N ARG A 304 30.02 -22.39 2.53
CA ARG A 304 30.33 -20.98 2.21
C ARG A 304 31.74 -20.56 2.61
N ALA A 305 32.24 -21.05 3.75
CA ALA A 305 33.61 -20.76 4.19
C ALA A 305 34.67 -21.47 3.35
N GLU A 306 34.31 -22.58 2.69
CA GLU A 306 35.20 -23.39 1.84
C GLU A 306 35.18 -22.96 0.35
N THR A 307 34.35 -22.00 -0.04
CA THR A 307 34.33 -21.46 -1.41
C THR A 307 35.13 -20.15 -1.46
N PRO A 308 36.34 -20.10 -2.05
CA PRO A 308 37.07 -18.85 -2.19
C PRO A 308 36.29 -17.92 -3.13
N GLU A 309 36.23 -16.63 -2.81
CA GLU A 309 35.80 -15.61 -3.78
C GLU A 309 36.66 -15.76 -5.04
N ARG A 310 36.03 -16.11 -6.17
CA ARG A 310 36.67 -15.97 -7.47
C ARG A 310 36.46 -14.51 -7.89
N ASP A 311 37.57 -13.78 -7.93
CA ASP A 311 37.71 -12.46 -8.57
C ASP A 311 37.12 -12.44 -10.00
#